data_AF-A0A7Y2CNH9-F1
#
_entry.id   AF-A0A7Y2CNH9-F1
#
_cell.length_a   1.000
_cell.length_b   1.000
_cell.length_c   1.000
_cell.angle_alpha   90.00
_cell.angle_beta   90.00
_cell.angle_gamma   90.00
#
_symmetry.space_group_name_H-M   'P 1'
#
loop_
_entity.id
_entity.type
_entity.pdbx_description
1 polymer ?
#
loop_
_entity_poly.entity_id
_entity_poly.type
_entity_poly.pdbx_seq_one_letter_code
_entity_poly.pdbx_strand_id
1 'polypeptide(L)'
;MKILAAGLPAALISQRITAGPSQDSYFLITDNPRSAVAAMLSTSAIDRATVRIDTRAIAPAAQDLTIIRNGRVVDPGRTANLDPRLKQLVVDLRSRRSPGTALVSVEPRAESSSSHVVFEYDGRIVDTVRRDRAFENITVRGAQGDTVFSLSDGQLTVVRSSCRHELCMRSGAVRSGRIICAPNRVVATLGHSGSALDAITG
;
A
#
# COMPACT_ATOMS: atom_id res chain seq x y z
N MET A 1 13.40 -58.65 0.57
CA MET A 1 12.62 -57.40 0.71
C MET A 1 13.36 -56.42 1.60
N LYS A 2 13.85 -55.31 1.03
CA LYS A 2 14.08 -54.03 1.72
C LYS A 2 14.06 -52.94 0.65
N ILE A 3 13.10 -52.04 0.79
CA ILE A 3 12.71 -51.00 -0.18
C ILE A 3 13.57 -49.75 0.05
N LEU A 4 13.88 -49.05 -1.06
CA LEU A 4 14.53 -47.75 -1.13
C LEU A 4 13.83 -46.67 -0.28
N ALA A 5 14.61 -45.72 0.23
CA ALA A 5 14.25 -44.30 0.16
C ALA A 5 15.50 -43.43 0.35
N ALA A 6 16.00 -42.88 -0.75
CA ALA A 6 16.98 -41.80 -0.75
C ALA A 6 16.28 -40.52 -0.28
N GLY A 7 16.73 -39.95 0.84
CA GLY A 7 16.31 -38.62 1.28
C GLY A 7 17.18 -37.55 0.63
N LEU A 8 16.60 -36.72 -0.24
CA LEU A 8 17.23 -35.51 -0.75
C LEU A 8 17.43 -34.50 0.39
N PRO A 9 18.51 -33.69 0.38
CA PRO A 9 18.72 -32.64 1.37
C PRO A 9 17.75 -31.48 1.12
N ALA A 10 17.19 -30.95 2.21
CA ALA A 10 16.41 -29.73 2.21
C ALA A 10 17.28 -28.55 1.75
N ALA A 11 17.08 -28.10 0.51
CA ALA A 11 17.66 -26.86 0.03
C ALA A 11 17.04 -25.69 0.82
N LEU A 12 17.79 -25.18 1.79
CA LEU A 12 17.59 -23.87 2.41
C LEU A 12 17.73 -22.80 1.31
N ILE A 13 16.60 -22.43 0.70
CA ILE A 13 16.53 -21.26 -0.17
C ILE A 13 16.62 -20.03 0.75
N SER A 14 17.85 -19.64 1.05
CA SER A 14 18.17 -18.34 1.63
C SER A 14 17.93 -17.28 0.55
N GLN A 15 16.69 -16.83 0.39
CA GLN A 15 16.41 -15.64 -0.39
C GLN A 15 16.96 -14.46 0.41
N ARG A 16 18.10 -13.93 -0.03
CA ARG A 16 18.60 -12.62 0.38
C ARG A 16 17.47 -11.62 0.13
N ILE A 17 16.84 -11.15 1.20
CA ILE A 17 15.97 -9.99 1.18
C ILE A 17 16.90 -8.80 0.89
N THR A 18 17.14 -8.52 -0.38
CA THR A 18 17.75 -7.27 -0.80
C THR A 18 16.81 -6.16 -0.35
N ALA A 19 17.30 -5.23 0.47
CA ALA A 19 16.57 -4.04 0.85
C ALA A 19 16.27 -3.26 -0.44
N GLY A 20 15.04 -3.41 -0.93
CA GLY A 20 14.56 -2.74 -2.13
C GLY A 20 14.49 -1.22 -1.95
N PRO A 21 14.28 -0.47 -3.06
CA PRO A 21 14.09 0.98 -3.00
C PRO A 21 12.99 1.32 -2.00
N SER A 22 13.12 2.48 -1.32
CA SER A 22 12.25 2.89 -0.22
C SER A 22 10.78 2.57 -0.51
N GLN A 23 10.18 1.65 0.28
CA GLN A 23 8.79 1.22 0.11
C GLN A 23 7.76 2.25 0.57
N ASP A 24 8.15 3.53 0.54
CA ASP A 24 7.37 4.62 1.06
C ASP A 24 6.19 4.87 0.13
N SER A 25 4.98 4.85 0.69
CA SER A 25 3.75 5.20 -0.01
C SER A 25 3.19 6.50 0.58
N TYR A 26 2.63 7.36 -0.25
CA TYR A 26 2.14 8.67 0.14
C TYR A 26 0.68 8.81 -0.26
N PHE A 27 -0.14 9.30 0.65
CA PHE A 27 -1.57 9.49 0.44
C PHE A 27 -1.91 10.94 0.73
N LEU A 28 -2.33 11.67 -0.30
CA LEU A 28 -2.72 13.08 -0.20
C LEU A 28 -4.22 13.20 -0.33
N ILE A 29 -4.85 13.92 0.60
CA ILE A 29 -6.19 14.47 0.43
C ILE A 29 -6.01 15.94 0.06
N THR A 30 -6.46 16.33 -1.14
CA THR A 30 -6.23 17.69 -1.63
C THR A 30 -7.33 18.19 -2.56
N ASP A 31 -7.47 19.51 -2.63
CA ASP A 31 -8.29 20.21 -3.61
C ASP A 31 -7.54 20.45 -4.95
N ASN A 32 -6.23 20.25 -4.97
CA ASN A 32 -5.38 20.45 -6.14
C ASN A 32 -4.33 19.33 -6.31
N PRO A 33 -4.74 18.17 -6.86
CA PRO A 33 -3.89 16.98 -7.02
C PRO A 33 -2.55 17.25 -7.69
N ARG A 34 -2.57 17.99 -8.81
CA ARG A 34 -1.37 18.23 -9.63
C ARG A 34 -0.31 19.01 -8.86
N SER A 35 -0.72 20.10 -8.20
CA SER A 35 0.20 20.95 -7.44
C SER A 35 0.71 20.24 -6.18
N ALA A 36 -0.16 19.57 -5.44
CA ALA A 36 0.20 18.86 -4.22
C ALA A 36 1.22 17.73 -4.48
N VAL A 37 1.01 16.95 -5.55
CA VAL A 37 1.95 15.91 -5.98
C VAL A 37 3.29 16.50 -6.39
N ALA A 38 3.31 17.57 -7.17
CA ALA A 38 4.55 18.21 -7.60
C ALA A 38 5.36 18.72 -6.39
N ALA A 39 4.69 19.36 -5.43
CA ALA A 39 5.31 19.81 -4.19
C ALA A 39 5.85 18.62 -3.37
N MET A 40 5.07 17.56 -3.20
CA MET A 40 5.49 16.35 -2.48
C MET A 40 6.70 15.70 -3.15
N LEU A 41 6.68 15.48 -4.47
CA LEU A 41 7.81 14.87 -5.18
C LEU A 41 9.08 15.71 -5.05
N SER A 42 8.98 17.04 -5.17
CA SER A 42 10.13 17.96 -5.03
C SER A 42 10.75 18.01 -3.63
N THR A 43 10.05 17.48 -2.62
CA THR A 43 10.46 17.50 -1.20
C THR A 43 10.73 16.10 -0.65
N SER A 44 10.48 15.07 -1.46
CA SER A 44 10.75 13.68 -1.14
C SER A 44 11.99 13.19 -1.89
N ALA A 45 12.68 12.19 -1.36
CA ALA A 45 13.79 11.53 -2.08
C ALA A 45 13.32 10.60 -3.21
N ILE A 46 12.10 10.79 -3.71
CA ILE A 46 11.43 9.89 -4.65
C ILE A 46 11.60 10.41 -6.06
N ASP A 47 12.08 9.55 -6.95
CA ASP A 47 12.03 9.82 -8.38
C ASP A 47 10.61 9.52 -8.92
N ARG A 48 10.01 10.50 -9.60
CA ARG A 48 8.71 10.37 -10.27
C ARG A 48 8.65 9.18 -11.23
N ALA A 49 9.76 8.82 -11.87
CA ALA A 49 9.83 7.66 -12.78
C ALA A 49 9.67 6.32 -12.04
N THR A 50 9.98 6.30 -10.75
CA THR A 50 9.96 5.11 -9.88
C THR A 50 8.66 4.92 -9.11
N VAL A 51 7.66 5.79 -9.34
CA VAL A 51 6.38 5.74 -8.64
C VAL A 51 5.19 5.76 -9.57
N ARG A 52 4.11 5.12 -9.13
CA ARG A 52 2.78 5.21 -9.72
C ARG A 52 1.97 6.23 -8.96
N ILE A 53 1.23 7.05 -9.69
CA ILE A 53 0.39 8.11 -9.12
C ILE A 53 -1.05 7.84 -9.56
N ASP A 54 -1.91 7.52 -8.59
CA ASP A 54 -3.33 7.29 -8.79
C ASP A 54 -4.10 8.47 -8.19
N THR A 55 -5.08 9.03 -8.90
CA THR A 55 -5.93 10.10 -8.40
C THR A 55 -7.37 9.69 -8.51
N ARG A 56 -8.09 9.73 -7.39
CA ARG A 56 -9.51 9.38 -7.32
C ARG A 56 -10.29 10.52 -6.70
N ALA A 57 -11.46 10.81 -7.26
CA ALA A 57 -12.41 11.70 -6.63
C ALA A 57 -12.95 11.07 -5.34
N ILE A 58 -13.11 11.87 -4.29
CA ILE A 58 -13.67 11.47 -3.00
C ILE A 58 -14.68 12.51 -2.52
N ALA A 59 -15.50 12.13 -1.53
CA ALA A 59 -16.31 13.10 -0.81
C ALA A 59 -15.42 14.16 -0.12
N PRO A 60 -15.90 15.41 0.04
CA PRO A 60 -15.16 16.48 0.71
C PRO A 60 -14.60 16.05 2.08
N ALA A 61 -13.30 16.23 2.28
CA ALA A 61 -12.59 15.86 3.51
C ALA A 61 -11.51 16.88 3.88
N ALA A 62 -11.03 16.84 5.13
CA ALA A 62 -9.90 17.67 5.55
C ALA A 62 -8.65 17.31 4.71
N GLN A 63 -7.97 18.32 4.20
CA GLN A 63 -6.75 18.14 3.42
C GLN A 63 -5.61 17.66 4.33
N ASP A 64 -4.88 16.65 3.89
CA ASP A 64 -3.79 16.07 4.67
C ASP A 64 -2.81 15.27 3.78
N LEU A 65 -1.64 14.99 4.32
CA LEU A 65 -0.67 14.04 3.76
C LEU A 65 -0.37 12.96 4.81
N THR A 66 -0.54 11.71 4.41
CA THR A 66 -0.13 10.54 5.19
C THR A 66 1.02 9.83 4.47
N ILE A 67 2.07 9.48 5.21
CA ILE A 67 3.20 8.70 4.70
C ILE A 67 3.15 7.31 5.30
N ILE A 68 3.47 6.30 4.50
CA ILE A 68 3.58 4.91 4.94
C ILE A 68 4.98 4.45 4.66
N ARG A 69 5.81 4.44 5.69
CA ARG A 69 7.24 4.13 5.64
C ARG A 69 7.48 2.81 6.33
N ASN A 70 8.06 1.84 5.61
CA ASN A 70 8.31 0.48 6.12
C ASN A 70 7.06 -0.16 6.77
N GLY A 71 5.91 -0.03 6.11
CA GLY A 71 4.62 -0.57 6.59
C GLY A 71 4.01 0.18 7.78
N ARG A 72 4.63 1.26 8.26
CA ARG A 72 4.15 2.08 9.38
C ARG A 72 3.62 3.40 8.89
N VAL A 73 2.50 3.82 9.46
CA VAL A 73 1.92 5.13 9.15
C VAL A 73 2.61 6.19 9.96
N VAL A 74 3.08 7.19 9.24
CA VAL A 74 3.87 8.31 9.74
C VAL A 74 3.04 9.57 9.48
N ASP A 75 2.64 10.24 10.56
CA ASP A 75 2.10 11.59 10.49
C ASP A 75 3.27 12.56 10.25
N PRO A 76 3.32 13.24 9.09
CA PRO A 76 4.46 14.07 8.77
C PRO A 76 4.58 15.29 9.69
N GLY A 77 3.44 15.78 10.19
CA GLY A 77 3.40 16.94 11.08
C GLY A 77 3.90 16.65 12.49
N ARG A 78 4.02 15.38 12.89
CA ARG A 78 4.44 14.98 14.25
C ARG A 78 5.81 14.31 14.32
N THR A 79 6.44 14.02 13.18
CA THR A 79 7.68 13.25 13.12
C THR A 79 8.90 14.18 13.11
N ALA A 80 9.80 14.05 14.10
CA ALA A 80 10.95 14.93 14.25
C ALA A 80 11.92 14.87 13.06
N ASN A 81 12.20 13.68 12.54
CA ASN A 81 13.24 13.43 11.52
C ASN A 81 12.70 13.39 10.07
N LEU A 82 11.75 14.27 9.74
CA LEU A 82 11.26 14.45 8.37
C LEU A 82 11.81 15.71 7.72
N ASP A 83 11.92 15.68 6.40
CA ASP A 83 12.32 16.81 5.58
C ASP A 83 11.49 18.07 5.93
N PRO A 84 12.11 19.22 6.22
CA PRO A 84 11.40 20.44 6.59
C PRO A 84 10.41 20.94 5.54
N ARG A 85 10.71 20.75 4.24
CA ARG A 85 9.81 21.17 3.16
C ARG A 85 8.60 20.26 3.07
N LEU A 86 8.77 18.96 3.34
CA LEU A 86 7.65 18.03 3.43
C LEU A 86 6.75 18.36 4.63
N LYS A 87 7.32 18.75 5.77
CA LYS A 87 6.55 19.28 6.91
C LYS A 87 5.78 20.54 6.53
N GLN A 88 6.42 21.47 5.82
CA GLN A 88 5.76 22.70 5.37
C GLN A 88 4.59 22.38 4.43
N LEU A 89 4.74 21.45 3.49
CA LEU A 89 3.64 21.00 2.63
C LEU A 89 2.43 20.52 3.44
N VAL A 90 2.67 19.78 4.53
CA VAL A 90 1.58 19.30 5.41
C VAL A 90 0.89 20.44 6.14
N VAL A 91 1.65 21.43 6.62
CA VAL A 91 1.08 22.66 7.22
C VAL A 91 0.24 23.42 6.18
N ASP A 92 0.74 23.55 4.97
CA ASP A 92 0.04 24.26 3.88
C ASP A 92 -1.24 23.52 3.47
N LEU A 93 -1.22 22.19 3.37
CA LEU A 93 -2.41 21.39 3.11
C LEU A 93 -3.46 21.57 4.21
N ARG A 94 -3.05 21.40 5.48
CA ARG A 94 -3.96 21.44 6.64
C ARG A 94 -4.52 22.85 6.92
N SER A 95 -3.85 23.91 6.48
CA SER A 95 -4.28 25.30 6.69
C SER A 95 -5.26 25.81 5.62
N ARG A 96 -5.43 25.09 4.51
CA ARG A 96 -6.39 25.46 3.46
C ARG A 96 -7.82 25.34 3.95
N ARG A 97 -8.64 26.33 3.58
CA ARG A 97 -10.08 26.36 3.93
C ARG A 97 -10.96 25.52 3.00
N SER A 98 -10.49 25.25 1.79
CA SER A 98 -11.21 24.40 0.84
C SER A 98 -11.10 22.93 1.28
N PRO A 99 -12.19 22.14 1.25
CA PRO A 99 -12.09 20.71 1.50
C PRO A 99 -11.37 20.01 0.35
N GLY A 100 -10.58 18.99 0.66
CA GLY A 100 -10.01 18.11 -0.35
C GLY A 100 -11.09 17.26 -0.99
N THR A 101 -11.04 17.13 -2.31
CA THR A 101 -12.02 16.38 -3.12
C THR A 101 -11.37 15.26 -3.91
N ALA A 102 -10.06 15.06 -3.74
CA ALA A 102 -9.31 13.99 -4.35
C ALA A 102 -8.41 13.29 -3.33
N LEU A 103 -8.39 11.96 -3.41
CA LEU A 103 -7.35 11.12 -2.82
C LEU A 103 -6.31 10.82 -3.89
N VAL A 104 -5.06 11.19 -3.62
CA VAL A 104 -3.92 10.88 -4.47
C VAL A 104 -3.04 9.86 -3.76
N SER A 105 -2.83 8.72 -4.39
CA SER A 105 -1.91 7.68 -3.92
C SER A 105 -0.64 7.73 -4.76
N VAL A 106 0.50 7.98 -4.13
CA VAL A 106 1.83 7.85 -4.75
C VAL A 106 2.48 6.61 -4.15
N GLU A 107 2.66 5.59 -4.97
CA GLU A 107 3.18 4.29 -4.55
C GLU A 107 4.45 3.94 -5.34
N PRO A 108 5.42 3.22 -4.74
CA PRO A 108 6.52 2.66 -5.50
C PRO A 108 5.99 1.86 -6.68
N ARG A 109 6.62 2.02 -7.85
CA ARG A 109 6.34 1.24 -9.04
C ARG A 109 6.92 -0.17 -8.81
N ALA A 110 6.17 -1.01 -8.11
CA ALA A 110 6.55 -2.39 -7.90
C ALA A 110 6.36 -3.18 -9.21
N GLU A 111 7.45 -3.72 -9.74
CA GLU A 111 7.48 -4.60 -10.92
C GLU A 111 6.94 -6.02 -10.67
N SER A 112 6.29 -6.30 -9.53
CA SER A 112 5.80 -7.65 -9.30
C SER A 112 4.43 -7.86 -9.96
N SER A 113 4.44 -8.65 -11.03
CA SER A 113 3.26 -9.37 -11.48
C SER A 113 2.93 -10.48 -10.48
N SER A 114 2.42 -10.12 -9.28
CA SER A 114 2.10 -11.14 -8.28
C SER A 114 0.72 -11.73 -8.54
N SER A 115 0.69 -13.05 -8.74
CA SER A 115 -0.54 -13.86 -8.72
C SER A 115 -1.17 -13.97 -7.32
N HIS A 116 -0.62 -13.25 -6.34
CA HIS A 116 -0.98 -13.29 -4.94
C HIS A 116 -1.25 -11.90 -4.37
N VAL A 117 -2.10 -11.87 -3.34
CA VAL A 117 -2.29 -10.75 -2.42
C VAL A 117 -1.53 -11.08 -1.15
N VAL A 118 -0.67 -10.17 -0.71
CA VAL A 118 0.11 -10.33 0.52
C VAL A 118 -0.50 -9.48 1.62
N PHE A 119 -0.77 -10.07 2.77
CA PHE A 119 -1.25 -9.36 3.96
C PHE A 119 -0.14 -9.29 5.00
N GLU A 120 0.09 -8.09 5.51
CA GLU A 120 1.12 -7.80 6.51
C GLU A 120 0.49 -7.18 7.75
N TYR A 121 1.06 -7.53 8.92
CA TYR A 121 0.81 -6.87 10.19
C TYR A 121 2.15 -6.44 10.80
N ASP A 122 2.26 -5.15 11.13
CA ASP A 122 3.50 -4.53 11.65
C ASP A 122 4.76 -4.88 10.81
N GLY A 123 4.59 -4.88 9.49
CA GLY A 123 5.65 -5.15 8.52
C GLY A 123 6.04 -6.63 8.38
N ARG A 124 5.30 -7.56 8.98
CA ARG A 124 5.50 -9.00 8.81
C ARG A 124 4.36 -9.59 8.01
N ILE A 125 4.69 -10.43 7.01
CA ILE A 125 3.70 -11.18 6.25
C ILE A 125 2.97 -12.13 7.22
N VAL A 126 1.65 -11.99 7.29
CA VAL A 126 0.78 -12.82 8.13
C VAL A 126 -0.12 -13.73 7.32
N ASP A 127 -0.39 -13.38 6.06
CA ASP A 127 -1.14 -14.23 5.14
C ASP A 127 -0.78 -13.92 3.67
N THR A 128 -1.03 -14.87 2.78
CA THR A 128 -0.87 -14.71 1.34
C THR A 128 -1.91 -15.55 0.62
N VAL A 129 -2.78 -14.89 -0.16
CA VAL A 129 -3.85 -15.58 -0.89
C VAL A 129 -3.68 -15.42 -2.40
N ARG A 130 -4.20 -16.36 -3.17
CA ARG A 130 -4.18 -16.28 -4.63
C ARG A 130 -5.18 -15.24 -5.13
N ARG A 131 -4.73 -14.38 -6.05
CA ARG A 131 -5.51 -13.27 -6.62
C ARG A 131 -6.69 -13.73 -7.49
N ASP A 132 -6.54 -14.86 -8.16
CA ASP A 132 -7.52 -15.42 -9.09
C ASP A 132 -8.66 -16.20 -8.40
N ARG A 133 -8.66 -16.20 -7.07
CA ARG A 133 -9.73 -16.82 -6.26
C ARG A 133 -10.56 -15.76 -5.57
N ALA A 134 -11.84 -16.06 -5.41
CA ALA A 134 -12.75 -15.24 -4.65
C ALA A 134 -12.66 -15.59 -3.15
N PHE A 135 -12.62 -14.56 -2.31
CA PHE A 135 -12.68 -14.67 -0.86
C PHE A 135 -13.57 -13.56 -0.32
N GLU A 136 -14.58 -13.89 0.48
CA GLU A 136 -15.49 -12.89 1.03
C GLU A 136 -15.00 -12.25 2.33
N ASN A 137 -14.26 -13.00 3.15
CA ASN A 137 -13.94 -12.62 4.54
C ASN A 137 -12.50 -12.97 4.93
N ILE A 138 -11.50 -12.37 4.29
CA ILE A 138 -10.10 -12.49 4.73
C ILE A 138 -9.91 -11.59 5.95
N THR A 139 -9.64 -12.18 7.12
CA THR A 139 -9.52 -11.42 8.37
C THR A 139 -8.07 -11.31 8.81
N VAL A 140 -7.57 -10.08 8.90
CA VAL A 140 -6.25 -9.77 9.46
C VAL A 140 -6.42 -9.10 10.81
N ARG A 141 -5.89 -9.74 11.87
CA ARG A 141 -5.88 -9.20 13.23
C ARG A 141 -4.85 -8.10 13.34
N GLY A 142 -5.29 -6.87 13.59
CA GLY A 142 -4.45 -5.69 13.75
C GLY A 142 -4.40 -5.16 15.18
N ALA A 143 -3.67 -4.06 15.35
CA ALA A 143 -3.38 -3.47 16.66
C ALA A 143 -4.62 -2.91 17.40
N GLN A 144 -5.67 -2.49 16.68
CA GLN A 144 -6.93 -2.00 17.26
C GLN A 144 -8.11 -2.93 16.94
N GLY A 145 -7.82 -4.19 16.59
CA GLY A 145 -8.80 -5.18 16.18
C GLY A 145 -8.69 -5.56 14.71
N ASP A 146 -9.74 -6.18 14.21
CA ASP A 146 -9.72 -6.82 12.89
C ASP A 146 -9.85 -5.82 11.74
N THR A 147 -9.19 -6.16 10.63
CA THR A 147 -9.47 -5.62 9.30
C THR A 147 -9.90 -6.78 8.40
N VAL A 148 -11.08 -6.68 7.80
CA VAL A 148 -11.68 -7.72 6.97
C VAL A 148 -11.69 -7.25 5.52
N PHE A 149 -11.19 -8.11 4.64
CA PHE A 149 -11.08 -7.87 3.20
C PHE A 149 -11.95 -8.84 2.42
N SER A 150 -12.46 -8.35 1.30
CA SER A 150 -13.04 -9.16 0.23
C SER A 150 -12.15 -9.06 -1.01
N LEU A 151 -11.98 -10.19 -1.69
CA LEU A 151 -11.26 -10.32 -2.94
C LEU A 151 -12.18 -10.99 -3.95
N SER A 152 -12.56 -10.29 -5.02
CA SER A 152 -13.35 -10.85 -6.13
C SER A 152 -12.92 -10.20 -7.43
N ASP A 153 -12.89 -10.97 -8.52
CA ASP A 153 -12.55 -10.48 -9.87
C ASP A 153 -11.18 -9.75 -9.94
N GLY A 154 -10.25 -10.22 -9.10
CA GLY A 154 -8.93 -9.61 -8.93
C GLY A 154 -8.96 -8.20 -8.34
N GLN A 155 -10.04 -7.83 -7.63
CA GLN A 155 -10.24 -6.59 -6.91
C GLN A 155 -10.24 -6.84 -5.41
N LEU A 156 -9.37 -6.16 -4.68
CA LEU A 156 -9.33 -6.21 -3.22
C LEU A 156 -10.08 -5.00 -2.64
N THR A 157 -10.94 -5.24 -1.64
CA THR A 157 -11.70 -4.19 -0.94
C THR A 157 -11.69 -4.48 0.56
N VAL A 158 -11.68 -3.44 1.40
CA VAL A 158 -11.92 -3.60 2.85
C VAL A 158 -13.42 -3.52 3.10
N VAL A 159 -14.00 -4.60 3.61
CA VAL A 159 -15.43 -4.66 3.94
C VAL A 159 -15.72 -4.19 5.36
N ARG A 160 -14.76 -4.37 6.27
CA ARG A 160 -14.89 -3.94 7.67
C ARG A 160 -13.52 -3.61 8.24
N SER A 161 -13.44 -2.57 9.07
CA SER A 161 -12.26 -2.29 9.87
C SER A 161 -12.67 -1.84 11.26
N SER A 162 -11.95 -2.30 12.28
CA SER A 162 -12.17 -1.88 13.67
C SER A 162 -11.62 -0.47 13.96
N CYS A 163 -10.93 0.15 12.99
CA CYS A 163 -10.36 1.48 13.19
C CYS A 163 -11.39 2.60 12.98
N ARG A 164 -11.34 3.62 13.85
CA ARG A 164 -12.28 4.76 13.86
C ARG A 164 -12.30 5.59 12.57
N HIS A 165 -11.17 5.65 11.84
CA HIS A 165 -11.03 6.57 10.71
C HIS A 165 -11.60 6.03 9.40
N GLU A 166 -11.77 4.70 9.30
CA GLU A 166 -12.39 4.04 8.13
C GLU A 166 -11.76 4.35 6.76
N LEU A 167 -10.58 4.98 6.73
CA LEU A 167 -9.94 5.43 5.48
C LEU A 167 -9.68 4.27 4.51
N CYS A 168 -9.30 3.11 5.04
CA CYS A 168 -9.07 1.90 4.25
C CYS A 168 -10.36 1.28 3.69
N MET A 169 -11.52 1.57 4.28
CA MET A 169 -12.82 1.21 3.70
C MET A 169 -13.21 2.21 2.62
N ARG A 170 -12.96 3.50 2.87
CA ARG A 170 -13.27 4.60 1.92
C ARG A 170 -12.39 4.62 0.68
N SER A 171 -11.24 3.94 0.67
CA SER A 171 -10.39 3.80 -0.51
C SER A 171 -11.05 2.98 -1.63
N GLY A 172 -12.09 2.21 -1.30
CA GLY A 172 -12.82 1.36 -2.25
C GLY A 172 -12.00 0.20 -2.80
N ALA A 173 -12.47 -0.38 -3.89
CA ALA A 173 -11.83 -1.51 -4.55
C ALA A 173 -10.52 -1.11 -5.26
N VAL A 174 -9.51 -1.98 -5.20
CA VAL A 174 -8.23 -1.82 -5.92
C VAL A 174 -7.91 -3.05 -6.75
N ARG A 175 -7.41 -2.85 -7.98
CA ARG A 175 -6.89 -3.91 -8.87
C ARG A 175 -5.36 -4.05 -8.82
N SER A 176 -4.67 -3.09 -8.22
CA SER A 176 -3.23 -3.12 -7.96
C SER A 176 -2.90 -2.07 -6.91
N GLY A 177 -1.71 -2.16 -6.33
CA GLY A 177 -1.24 -1.25 -5.29
C GLY A 177 -1.49 -1.80 -3.89
N ARG A 178 -1.63 -0.92 -2.91
CA ARG A 178 -1.76 -1.30 -1.50
C ARG A 178 -3.02 -0.70 -0.87
N ILE A 179 -3.66 -1.45 0.02
CA ILE A 179 -4.64 -0.92 0.97
C ILE A 179 -4.01 -0.95 2.35
N ILE A 180 -3.99 0.19 3.04
CA ILE A 180 -3.36 0.30 4.36
C ILE A 180 -4.37 0.77 5.40
N CYS A 181 -4.50 -0.02 6.47
CA CYS A 181 -5.23 0.36 7.67
C CYS A 181 -4.25 0.84 8.73
N ALA A 182 -3.97 2.15 8.70
CA ALA A 182 -2.98 2.79 9.57
C ALA A 182 -3.12 2.44 11.06
N PRO A 183 -4.32 2.58 11.67
CA PRO A 183 -4.45 2.39 13.11
C PRO A 183 -4.31 0.90 13.50
N ASN A 184 -4.69 -0.02 12.60
CA ASN A 184 -4.52 -1.46 12.80
C ASN A 184 -3.13 -1.98 12.42
N ARG A 185 -2.25 -1.16 11.82
CA ARG A 185 -0.94 -1.57 11.29
C ARG A 185 -1.02 -2.73 10.29
N VAL A 186 -2.13 -2.77 9.54
CA VAL A 186 -2.37 -3.80 8.52
C VAL A 186 -2.13 -3.21 7.15
N VAL A 187 -1.39 -3.94 6.31
CA VAL A 187 -1.18 -3.63 4.90
C VAL A 187 -1.61 -4.81 4.06
N ALA A 188 -2.37 -4.57 3.01
CA ALA A 188 -2.63 -5.56 1.97
C ALA A 188 -2.03 -5.07 0.66
N THR A 189 -1.17 -5.87 0.05
CA THR A 189 -0.47 -5.54 -1.20
C THR A 189 -0.97 -6.44 -2.32
N LEU A 190 -1.47 -5.81 -3.38
CA LEU A 190 -1.94 -6.46 -4.58
C LEU A 190 -1.00 -6.08 -5.73
N GLY A 191 -0.16 -7.03 -6.18
CA GLY A 191 0.71 -6.81 -7.33
C GLY A 191 -0.07 -6.57 -8.62
N HIS A 192 0.63 -6.16 -9.68
CA HIS A 192 -0.01 -5.97 -10.97
C HIS A 192 -0.43 -7.32 -11.54
N SER A 193 -1.61 -7.42 -12.13
CA SER A 193 -1.93 -8.58 -12.98
C SER A 193 -1.22 -8.32 -14.31
N GLY A 194 0.07 -8.66 -14.38
CA GLY A 194 0.73 -8.77 -15.67
C GLY A 194 0.01 -9.86 -16.45
N SER A 195 -0.62 -9.49 -17.57
CA SER A 195 -0.93 -10.48 -18.60
C SER A 195 0.37 -11.23 -18.86
N ALA A 196 0.33 -12.56 -18.79
CA ALA A 196 1.43 -13.43 -19.18
C ALA A 196 1.61 -13.41 -20.71
N LEU A 197 1.81 -12.22 -21.27
CA LEU A 197 2.03 -11.91 -22.67
C LEU A 197 3.14 -10.85 -22.74
N ASP A 198 4.33 -11.20 -22.23
CA ASP A 198 5.58 -10.51 -22.57
C ASP A 198 6.79 -11.36 -22.15
N ALA A 199 6.73 -12.66 -22.45
CA ALA A 199 7.88 -13.57 -22.36
C ALA A 199 8.29 -14.15 -23.72
N ILE A 200 7.86 -13.53 -24.84
CA ILE A 200 8.33 -13.87 -26.18
C ILE A 200 8.33 -12.60 -27.05
N THR A 201 9.47 -11.93 -27.20
CA THR A 201 9.97 -11.43 -28.49
C THR A 201 11.38 -10.85 -28.37
N GLY A 202 12.33 -11.43 -29.12
CA GLY A 202 13.60 -10.81 -29.49
C GLY A 202 14.85 -11.40 -28.87
#